data_AF-A0A1M7G2J9-F1
#
_entry.id   AF-A0A1M7G2J9-F1
#
_cell.length_a   1.000
_cell.length_b   1.000
_cell.length_c   1.000
_cell.angle_alpha   90.00
_cell.angle_beta   90.00
_cell.angle_gamma   90.00
#
_symmetry.space_group_name_H-M   'P 1'
#
loop_
_entity.id
_entity.type
_entity.pdbx_description
1 polymer ?
#
loop_
_entity_poly.entity_id
_entity_poly.type
_entity_poly.pdbx_seq_one_letter_code
_entity_poly.pdbx_strand_id
1 'polypeptide(L)' 'MKGLILQLIRDEYQPLLQLPVNLCEEVWARAVTKADPVLFYLNDGAPLIQIGEASRLSLLKCLKQQLSPQQ' A
#
# COMPACT_ATOMS: atom_id res chain seq x y z
N MET A 1 2.67 7.26 -14.84
CA MET A 1 1.45 6.52 -14.45
C MET A 1 1.62 5.69 -13.18
N LYS A 2 2.62 4.80 -13.04
CA LYS A 2 2.80 3.98 -11.81
C LYS A 2 2.97 4.80 -10.51
N GLY A 3 3.67 5.95 -10.55
CA GLY A 3 3.88 6.79 -9.37
C GLY A 3 2.59 7.37 -8.75
N LEU A 4 1.63 7.79 -9.58
CA LEU A 4 0.35 8.33 -9.10
C LEU A 4 -0.49 7.27 -8.38
N ILE A 5 -0.50 6.04 -8.91
CA ILE A 5 -1.21 4.91 -8.29
C ILE A 5 -0.55 4.58 -6.94
N LEU A 6 0.79 4.57 -6.87
CA LEU A 6 1.51 4.34 -5.62
C LEU A 6 1.22 5.40 -4.55
N GLN A 7 1.10 6.67 -4.93
CA GLN A 7 0.73 7.76 -4.03
C GLN A 7 -0.73 7.65 -3.57
N LEU A 8 -1.67 7.40 -4.49
CA LEU A 8 -3.09 7.19 -4.15
C LEU A 8 -3.29 6.06 -3.16
N ILE A 9 -2.66 4.90 -3.39
CA ILE A 9 -2.73 3.77 -2.47
C ILE A 9 -2.11 4.16 -1.12
N ARG A 10 -1.00 4.90 -1.13
CA ARG A 10 -0.35 5.34 0.10
C ARG A 10 -1.28 6.22 0.91
N ASP A 11 -1.82 7.28 0.35
CA ASP A 11 -2.61 8.26 1.09
C ASP A 11 -3.90 7.64 1.67
N GLU A 12 -4.57 6.77 0.90
CA GLU A 12 -5.76 6.05 1.34
C GLU A 12 -5.47 5.00 2.42
N TYR A 13 -4.38 4.23 2.26
CA TYR A 13 -4.11 3.06 3.10
C TYR A 13 -3.11 3.30 4.23
N GLN A 14 -2.34 4.38 4.21
CA GLN A 14 -1.43 4.75 5.30
C GLN A 14 -2.14 4.85 6.66
N PRO A 15 -3.31 5.51 6.80
CA PRO A 15 -4.05 5.50 8.08
C PRO A 15 -4.60 4.11 8.43
N LEU A 16 -5.06 3.34 7.43
CA LEU A 16 -5.64 2.01 7.64
C LEU A 16 -4.60 0.96 8.05
N LEU A 17 -3.37 1.10 7.57
CA LEU A 17 -2.25 0.19 7.84
C LEU A 17 -1.46 0.59 9.11
N GLN A 18 -1.84 1.68 9.77
CA GLN A 18 -1.17 2.23 10.96
C GLN A 18 0.34 2.40 10.75
N LEU A 19 0.73 2.85 9.56
CA LEU A 19 2.13 3.00 9.18
C LEU A 19 2.69 4.32 9.72
N PRO A 20 4.03 4.40 9.92
CA PRO A 20 4.68 5.65 10.29
C PRO A 20 4.40 6.74 9.24
N VAL A 21 4.15 7.97 9.69
CA VAL A 21 3.95 9.13 8.79
C VAL A 21 5.17 9.33 7.86
N ASN A 22 6.37 9.04 8.37
CA ASN A 22 7.65 9.24 7.68
C ASN A 22 8.13 8.02 6.87
N LEU A 23 7.22 7.15 6.41
CA LEU A 23 7.62 6.01 5.58
C LEU A 23 8.33 6.51 4.31
N CYS A 24 9.54 6.02 4.03
CA CYS A 24 10.26 6.39 2.82
C CYS A 24 9.48 5.92 1.58
N GLU A 25 9.35 6.78 0.56
CA GLU A 25 8.67 6.45 -0.70
C GLU A 25 9.30 5.23 -1.38
N GLU A 26 10.61 5.07 -1.25
CA GLU A 26 11.34 3.94 -1.82
C GLU A 26 10.97 2.61 -1.13
N VAL A 27 10.80 2.63 0.19
CA VAL A 27 10.37 1.46 0.98
C VAL A 27 8.94 1.08 0.62
N TRP A 28 8.08 2.08 0.47
CA TRP A 28 6.70 1.89 0.01
C TRP A 28 6.65 1.27 -1.40
N ALA A 29 7.36 1.86 -2.36
CA ALA A 29 7.38 1.39 -3.74
C ALA A 29 7.89 -0.05 -3.85
N ARG A 30 8.94 -0.40 -3.08
CA ARG A 30 9.45 -1.78 -3.00
C ARG A 30 8.43 -2.73 -2.40
N ALA A 31 7.77 -2.35 -1.30
CA ALA A 31 6.78 -3.19 -0.66
C ALA A 31 5.55 -3.42 -1.55
N VAL A 32 5.06 -2.39 -2.24
CA VAL A 32 3.95 -2.52 -3.19
C VAL A 32 4.35 -3.39 -4.39
N THR A 33 5.54 -3.19 -4.95
CA THR A 33 6.04 -4.01 -6.06
C THR A 33 6.18 -5.48 -5.66
N LYS A 34 6.62 -5.75 -4.42
CA LYS A 34 6.79 -7.12 -3.90
C LYS A 34 5.46 -7.77 -3.56
N ALA A 35 4.52 -7.02 -3.00
CA ALA A 35 3.21 -7.53 -2.60
C ALA A 35 2.24 -7.67 -3.78
N ASP A 36 2.51 -6.96 -4.88
CA ASP A 36 1.70 -6.88 -6.11
C ASP A 36 0.19 -6.84 -5.82
N PRO A 37 -0.29 -5.80 -5.12
CA PRO A 37 -1.64 -5.79 -4.61
C PRO A 37 -2.65 -5.68 -5.75
N VAL A 38 -3.71 -6.49 -5.67
CA VAL A 38 -4.85 -6.39 -6.56
C VAL A 38 -5.71 -5.20 -6.11
N LEU A 39 -5.91 -4.27 -7.04
CA LEU A 39 -6.71 -3.06 -6.85
C LEU A 39 -8.07 -3.25 -7.52
N PHE A 40 -9.12 -2.93 -6.78
CA PHE A 40 -10.48 -2.87 -7.25
C PHE A 40 -10.87 -1.42 -7.40
N TYR A 41 -11.40 -1.07 -8.56
CA TYR A 41 -12.05 0.21 -8.76
C TYR A 41 -13.54 0.02 -8.54
N LEU A 42 -14.07 0.66 -7.50
CA LEU A 42 -15.49 0.70 -7.19
C LEU A 42 -16.05 2.05 -7.62
N ASN A 43 -17.15 2.02 -8.35
CA ASN A 43 -17.86 3.20 -8.80
C ASN A 43 -19.31 3.14 -8.33
N ASP A 44 -19.50 3.31 -7.02
CA ASP A 44 -20.81 3.33 -6.36
C ASP A 44 -21.16 4.77 -5.95
N GLY A 45 -21.22 5.65 -6.95
CA GLY A 45 -21.47 7.09 -6.78
C GLY A 45 -20.23 7.94 -6.43
N ALA A 46 -19.20 7.34 -5.85
CA ALA A 46 -17.88 7.94 -5.69
C ALA A 46 -16.78 6.97 -6.17
N PRO A 47 -15.81 7.41 -6.98
CA PRO A 47 -14.72 6.56 -7.43
C PRO A 47 -13.79 6.23 -6.26
N LEU A 48 -13.72 4.95 -5.89
CA LEU A 48 -12.90 4.47 -4.80
C LEU A 48 -11.95 3.38 -5.27
N ILE A 49 -10.69 3.46 -4.87
CA ILE A 49 -9.69 2.41 -5.12
C ILE A 49 -9.58 1.58 -3.85
N GLN A 50 -10.00 0.30 -3.91
CA GLN A 50 -9.83 -0.62 -2.80
C GLN A 50 -8.75 -1.66 -3.08
N ILE A 51 -7.87 -1.91 -2.12
CA ILE A 51 -7.01 -3.08 -2.08
C ILE A 51 -7.83 -4.26 -1.53
N GLY A 52 -7.85 -5.38 -2.25
CA GLY A 52 -8.47 -6.61 -1.75
C GLY A 52 -7.87 -7.06 -0.42
N GLU A 53 -8.67 -7.69 0.44
CA GLU A 53 -8.23 -8.05 1.79
C GLU A 53 -6.94 -8.89 1.83
N ALA A 54 -6.84 -9.90 0.97
CA ALA A 54 -5.64 -10.73 0.86
C ALA A 54 -4.40 -9.92 0.43
N SER A 55 -4.57 -9.00 -0.53
CA SER A 55 -3.51 -8.11 -0.98
C SER A 55 -3.11 -7.10 0.10
N ARG A 56 -4.06 -6.60 0.89
CA ARG A 56 -3.80 -5.71 2.04
C ARG A 56 -2.93 -6.41 3.09
N LEU A 57 -3.23 -7.67 3.41
CA LEU A 57 -2.43 -8.47 4.34
C LEU A 57 -1.01 -8.74 3.81
N SER A 58 -0.90 -9.08 2.52
CA SER A 58 0.39 -9.27 1.85
C SER A 58 1.25 -7.99 1.86
N LEU A 59 0.63 -6.85 1.55
CA LEU A 59 1.27 -5.54 1.58
C LEU A 59 1.74 -5.17 2.98
N LEU A 60 0.89 -5.35 4.00
CA LEU A 60 1.26 -5.11 5.40
C LEU A 60 2.44 -5.98 5.83
N LYS A 61 2.45 -7.26 5.44
CA LYS A 61 3.56 -8.18 5.72
C LYS A 61 4.86 -7.71 5.06
N CYS A 62 4.80 -7.30 3.79
CA CYS A 62 5.96 -6.77 3.07
C CYS A 62 6.49 -5.48 3.71
N LEU A 63 5.61 -4.56 4.08
CA LEU A 63 5.98 -3.32 4.76
C LEU A 63 6.63 -3.58 6.12
N LYS A 64 6.07 -4.47 6.93
CA LYS A 64 6.68 -4.88 8.20
C LYS A 64 8.06 -5.51 8.00
N GLN A 65 8.24 -6.37 6.99
CA GLN A 65 9.55 -6.95 6.69
C GLN A 65 10.60 -5.92 6.24
N GLN A 66 10.19 -4.83 5.58
CA GLN A 66 11.09 -3.77 5.16
C GLN A 66 11.37 -2.76 6.29
N LEU A 67 10.47 -2.65 7.27
CA LEU A 67 10.59 -1.75 8.41
C LEU A 67 11.23 -2.39 9.64
N SER A 68 11.11 -3.71 9.80
CA SER A 68 11.88 -4.46 10.77
C SER A 68 13.36 -4.37 10.37
N PRO A 69 14.25 -3.88 11.24
CA PRO A 69 15.67 -3.99 11.01
C PRO A 69 15.98 -5.47 10.82
N GLN A 70 16.58 -5.85 9.69
CA GLN A 70 17.31 -7.11 9.64
C GLN A 70 18.41 -6.96 10.70
N GLN A 71 18.20 -7.58 11.86
CA GLN A 71 19.28 -7.86 12.81
C GLN A 71 20.25 -8.87 12.19
#